data_AF-A0A533RCW5-F1
#
_entry.id   AF-A0A533RCW5-F1
#
_cell.length_a   1.000
_cell.length_b   1.000
_cell.length_c   1.000
_cell.angle_alpha   90.00
_cell.angle_beta   90.00
_cell.angle_gamma   90.00
#
_symmetry.space_group_name_H-M   'P 1'
#
loop_
_entity.id
_entity.type
_entity.pdbx_description
1 polymer ?
#
loop_
_entity_poly.entity_id
_entity_poly.type
_entity_poly.pdbx_seq_one_letter_code
_entity_poly.pdbx_strand_id
1 'polypeptide(L)'
;MFETKISSAVAQQQALLDPFFLDQKPVLADFATSLTTTFQNGGRLFLIGSGPFAAIAALLGQQFLHRQTLERPPLPAMALTHDAGLATFLLADEQGSQLFSRQLRALAGDQDTVLLLAGTFVCSAGREALATARQIGCRTALICAEHAEIPDPLPELLLLLPTDHLPRLLEGCLFAGHLLCSMVEGELFGI
;
A
#
# COMPACT_ATOMS: atom_id res chain seq x y z
N MET A 1 11.21 6.12 33.27
CA MET A 1 10.73 4.94 32.50
C MET A 1 9.88 5.36 31.30
N PHE A 2 8.87 6.22 31.47
CA PHE A 2 8.06 6.73 30.35
C PHE A 2 8.84 7.69 29.43
N GLU A 3 9.59 8.64 29.99
CA GLU A 3 10.42 9.58 29.21
C GLU A 3 11.39 8.86 28.27
N THR A 4 12.08 7.83 28.76
CA THR A 4 13.00 7.01 27.96
C THR A 4 12.29 6.29 26.80
N LYS A 5 11.05 5.80 27.03
CA LYS A 5 10.25 5.17 25.96
C LYS A 5 9.84 6.19 24.89
N ILE A 6 9.45 7.40 25.30
CA ILE A 6 9.11 8.49 24.38
C ILE A 6 10.33 8.87 23.54
N SER A 7 11.48 9.11 24.17
CA SER A 7 12.72 9.47 23.46
C SER A 7 13.16 8.40 22.48
N SER A 8 13.07 7.12 22.86
CA SER A 8 13.39 5.99 21.98
C SER A 8 12.46 5.96 20.76
N ALA A 9 11.15 6.10 20.99
CA ALA A 9 10.16 6.11 19.91
C ALA A 9 10.40 7.28 18.93
N VAL A 10 10.65 8.49 19.45
CA VAL A 10 10.95 9.67 18.62
C VAL A 10 12.22 9.44 17.78
N ALA A 11 13.30 8.94 18.39
CA ALA A 11 14.55 8.68 17.67
C ALA A 11 14.36 7.64 16.56
N GLN A 12 13.62 6.57 16.82
CA GLN A 12 13.29 5.56 15.81
C GLN A 12 12.48 6.14 14.65
N GLN A 13 11.52 7.01 14.93
CA GLN A 13 10.70 7.63 13.89
C GLN A 13 11.50 8.66 13.08
N GLN A 14 12.36 9.43 13.74
CA GLN A 14 13.26 10.35 13.06
C GLN A 14 14.17 9.60 12.10
N ALA A 15 14.78 8.48 12.52
CA ALA A 15 15.65 7.67 11.66
C ALA A 15 14.94 7.13 10.40
N LEU A 16 13.62 6.88 10.47
CA LEU A 16 12.83 6.47 9.31
C LEU A 16 12.54 7.65 8.37
N LEU A 17 12.22 8.82 8.92
CA LEU A 17 11.97 10.02 8.12
C LEU A 17 13.26 10.56 7.49
N ASP A 18 14.35 10.56 8.25
CA ASP A 18 15.67 11.09 7.91
C ASP A 18 16.75 10.19 8.52
N PRO A 19 17.59 9.51 7.71
CA PRO A 19 17.78 9.75 6.28
C PRO A 19 16.91 8.88 5.37
N PHE A 20 16.25 7.83 5.87
CA PHE A 20 15.70 6.78 5.00
C PHE A 20 14.74 7.31 3.93
N PHE A 21 13.67 8.03 4.28
CA PHE A 21 12.75 8.55 3.26
C PHE A 21 13.41 9.59 2.33
N LEU A 22 14.46 10.28 2.78
CA LEU A 22 15.22 11.20 1.93
C LEU A 22 16.11 10.45 0.93
N ASP A 23 16.63 9.28 1.30
CA ASP A 23 17.40 8.41 0.40
C ASP A 23 16.49 7.67 -0.59
N GLN A 24 15.24 7.38 -0.19
CA GLN A 24 14.23 6.73 -1.03
C GLN A 24 13.50 7.68 -1.99
N LYS A 25 13.94 8.94 -2.14
CA LYS A 25 13.33 9.89 -3.09
C LYS A 25 13.15 9.33 -4.51
N PRO A 26 14.14 8.64 -5.12
CA PRO A 26 13.97 8.08 -6.46
C PRO A 26 12.85 7.03 -6.51
N VAL A 27 12.84 6.11 -5.54
CA VAL A 27 11.82 5.05 -5.44
C VAL A 27 10.42 5.66 -5.27
N LEU A 28 10.28 6.65 -4.39
CA LEU A 28 9.00 7.33 -4.17
C LEU A 28 8.53 8.11 -5.40
N ALA A 29 9.45 8.74 -6.14
CA ALA A 29 9.14 9.40 -7.41
C ALA A 29 8.65 8.38 -8.44
N ASP A 30 9.35 7.25 -8.61
CA ASP A 30 8.96 6.19 -9.54
C ASP A 30 7.58 5.60 -9.19
N PHE A 31 7.30 5.40 -7.90
CA PHE A 31 5.97 5.00 -7.42
C PHE A 31 4.90 6.03 -7.80
N ALA A 32 5.15 7.31 -7.50
CA ALA A 32 4.19 8.39 -7.79
C ALA A 32 3.92 8.50 -9.29
N THR A 33 4.95 8.58 -10.12
CA THR A 33 4.82 8.65 -11.59
C THR A 33 4.10 7.43 -12.16
N SER A 34 4.34 6.23 -11.61
CA SER A 34 3.64 5.02 -12.02
C SER A 34 2.15 5.07 -11.67
N LEU A 35 1.79 5.58 -10.48
CA LEU A 35 0.40 5.78 -10.07
C LEU A 35 -0.29 6.88 -10.89
N THR A 36 0.40 7.99 -11.15
CA THR A 36 -0.06 9.07 -12.05
C THR A 36 -0.40 8.48 -13.42
N THR A 37 0.48 7.66 -13.99
CA THR A 37 0.27 6.99 -15.29
C THR A 37 -0.94 6.06 -15.23
N THR A 38 -1.10 5.28 -14.16
CA THR A 38 -2.28 4.42 -13.94
C THR A 38 -3.57 5.23 -14.04
N PHE A 39 -3.66 6.37 -13.34
CA PHE A 39 -4.86 7.20 -13.37
C PHE A 39 -5.08 7.91 -14.72
N GLN A 40 -4.01 8.38 -15.37
CA GLN A 40 -4.10 9.01 -16.70
C GLN A 40 -4.62 8.03 -17.77
N ASN A 41 -4.27 6.76 -17.66
CA ASN A 41 -4.74 5.71 -18.57
C ASN A 41 -6.14 5.19 -18.22
N GLY A 42 -6.84 5.80 -17.25
CA GLY A 42 -8.16 5.37 -16.79
C GLY A 42 -8.14 4.12 -15.90
N GLY A 43 -6.96 3.70 -15.45
CA GLY A 43 -6.78 2.63 -14.48
C GLY A 43 -7.09 3.08 -13.05
N ARG A 44 -7.14 2.10 -12.16
CA ARG A 44 -7.53 2.22 -10.77
C ARG A 44 -6.44 1.72 -9.84
N LEU A 45 -6.45 2.22 -8.61
CA LEU A 45 -5.55 1.75 -7.55
C LEU A 45 -6.31 0.85 -6.57
N PHE A 46 -5.95 -0.43 -6.52
CA PHE A 46 -6.45 -1.35 -5.49
C PHE A 46 -5.45 -1.43 -4.33
N LEU A 47 -5.89 -1.10 -3.12
CA LEU A 47 -5.07 -1.19 -1.91
C LEU A 47 -5.44 -2.42 -1.10
N ILE A 48 -4.42 -3.13 -0.64
CA ILE A 48 -4.56 -4.39 0.08
C ILE A 48 -3.68 -4.35 1.33
N GLY A 49 -4.16 -4.91 2.43
CA GLY A 49 -3.40 -5.08 3.65
C GLY A 49 -4.11 -6.06 4.59
N SER A 50 -3.37 -6.67 5.50
CA SER A 50 -3.93 -7.57 6.53
C SER A 50 -3.68 -7.01 7.93
N GLY A 51 -4.62 -7.27 8.86
CA GLY A 51 -4.52 -6.77 10.22
C GLY A 51 -4.45 -5.24 10.27
N PRO A 52 -3.53 -4.62 11.03
CA PRO A 52 -3.41 -3.17 11.10
C PRO A 52 -3.12 -2.48 9.74
N PHE A 53 -2.43 -3.18 8.81
CA PHE A 53 -2.20 -2.66 7.47
C PHE A 53 -3.48 -2.55 6.64
N ALA A 54 -4.52 -3.33 6.98
CA ALA A 54 -5.83 -3.22 6.36
C ALA A 54 -6.49 -1.85 6.62
N ALA A 55 -6.27 -1.30 7.82
CA ALA A 55 -6.76 0.03 8.20
C ALA A 55 -5.97 1.14 7.49
N ILE A 56 -4.66 0.97 7.29
CA ILE A 56 -3.87 1.92 6.50
C ILE A 56 -4.30 1.89 5.04
N ALA A 57 -4.41 0.70 4.44
CA ALA A 57 -4.87 0.54 3.06
C ALA A 57 -6.25 1.21 2.85
N ALA A 58 -7.16 1.02 3.80
CA ALA A 58 -8.46 1.67 3.86
C ALA A 58 -8.36 3.20 3.87
N LEU A 59 -7.60 3.74 4.81
CA LEU A 59 -7.40 5.18 4.96
C LEU A 59 -6.79 5.81 3.70
N LEU A 60 -5.77 5.18 3.12
CA LEU A 60 -5.16 5.64 1.88
C LEU A 60 -6.15 5.62 0.71
N GLY A 61 -6.95 4.55 0.57
CA GLY A 61 -8.01 4.50 -0.45
C GLY A 61 -9.01 5.65 -0.31
N GLN A 62 -9.40 5.97 0.93
CA GLN A 62 -10.28 7.11 1.21
C GLN A 62 -9.63 8.45 0.88
N GLN A 63 -8.32 8.61 1.05
CA GLN A 63 -7.63 9.86 0.71
C GLN A 63 -7.55 10.10 -0.80
N PHE A 64 -7.21 9.06 -1.57
CA PHE A 64 -7.26 9.15 -3.04
C PHE A 64 -8.68 9.41 -3.54
N LEU A 65 -9.69 8.74 -2.97
CA LEU A 65 -11.09 9.00 -3.31
C LEU A 65 -11.54 10.41 -2.89
N HIS A 66 -11.08 10.91 -1.75
CA HIS A 66 -11.33 12.27 -1.29
C HIS A 66 -10.34 13.24 -1.93
N ARG A 67 -9.73 14.13 -1.15
CA ARG A 67 -8.68 15.08 -1.51
C ARG A 67 -7.78 15.26 -0.30
N GLN A 68 -6.49 15.48 -0.50
CA GLN A 68 -5.60 15.85 0.60
C GLN A 68 -5.50 17.37 0.72
N THR A 69 -4.90 18.02 -0.29
CA THR A 69 -4.54 19.44 -0.21
C THR A 69 -5.23 20.27 -1.29
N LEU A 70 -5.38 19.71 -2.49
CA LEU A 70 -5.95 20.41 -3.64
C LEU A 70 -7.44 20.09 -3.80
N GLU A 71 -8.23 21.06 -4.24
CA GLU A 71 -9.60 20.77 -4.67
C GLU A 71 -9.58 20.16 -6.07
N ARG A 72 -9.85 18.85 -6.15
CA ARG A 72 -9.76 18.09 -7.40
C ARG A 72 -10.82 16.97 -7.47
N PRO A 73 -11.13 16.43 -8.66
CA PRO A 73 -12.00 15.27 -8.81
C PRO A 73 -11.50 14.03 -8.05
N PRO A 74 -12.37 13.09 -7.66
CA PRO A 74 -11.96 11.86 -6.98
C PRO A 74 -11.04 11.01 -7.88
N LEU A 75 -9.97 10.45 -7.30
CA LEU A 75 -9.13 9.47 -7.98
C LEU A 75 -9.67 8.07 -7.70
N PRO A 76 -9.73 7.18 -8.69
CA PRO A 76 -10.37 5.89 -8.55
C PRO A 76 -9.46 4.89 -7.81
N ALA A 77 -9.43 5.01 -6.48
CA ALA A 77 -8.73 4.12 -5.58
C ALA A 77 -9.69 3.42 -4.61
N MET A 78 -9.43 2.15 -4.34
CA MET A 78 -10.30 1.33 -3.48
C MET A 78 -9.49 0.32 -2.67
N ALA A 79 -9.77 0.26 -1.38
CA ALA A 79 -9.21 -0.75 -0.50
C ALA A 79 -10.09 -2.00 -0.47
N LEU A 80 -9.50 -3.18 -0.73
CA LEU A 80 -10.20 -4.47 -0.77
C LEU A 80 -10.33 -5.13 0.62
N THR A 81 -10.22 -4.33 1.67
CA THR A 81 -10.05 -4.78 3.05
C THR A 81 -11.32 -4.75 3.89
N HIS A 82 -12.41 -4.20 3.37
CA HIS A 82 -13.61 -3.88 4.16
C HIS A 82 -14.73 -4.93 4.12
N ASP A 83 -14.63 -5.95 3.26
CA ASP A 83 -15.70 -6.95 3.13
C ASP A 83 -15.60 -8.04 4.20
N ALA A 84 -16.09 -7.71 5.40
CA ALA A 84 -16.15 -8.65 6.52
C ALA A 84 -17.07 -9.85 6.24
N GLY A 85 -18.09 -9.68 5.40
CA GLY A 85 -18.99 -10.77 4.99
C GLY A 85 -18.26 -11.79 4.13
N LEU A 86 -17.57 -11.32 3.09
CA LEU A 86 -16.72 -12.17 2.26
C LEU A 86 -15.59 -12.82 3.06
N ALA A 87 -14.94 -12.07 3.96
CA ALA A 87 -13.89 -12.61 4.80
C ALA A 87 -14.39 -13.77 5.68
N THR A 88 -15.54 -13.61 6.34
CA THR A 88 -16.11 -14.68 7.18
C THR A 88 -16.58 -15.88 6.35
N PHE A 89 -17.16 -15.65 5.17
CA PHE A 89 -17.55 -16.71 4.24
C PHE A 89 -16.34 -17.54 3.78
N LEU A 90 -15.26 -16.88 3.37
CA LEU A 90 -14.04 -17.58 2.92
C LEU A 90 -13.30 -18.28 4.05
N LEU A 91 -13.32 -17.72 5.27
CA LEU A 91 -12.73 -18.39 6.42
C LEU A 91 -13.49 -19.67 6.79
N ALA A 92 -14.82 -19.70 6.65
CA ALA A 92 -15.62 -20.90 6.88
C ALA A 92 -15.29 -22.03 5.89
N ASP A 93 -14.93 -21.68 4.66
CA ASP A 93 -14.56 -22.61 3.59
C ASP A 93 -13.04 -22.92 3.54
N GLU A 94 -12.26 -22.49 4.55
CA GLU A 94 -10.78 -22.60 4.58
C GLU A 94 -10.07 -21.92 3.38
N GLN A 95 -10.73 -20.95 2.75
CA GLN A 95 -10.27 -20.23 1.55
C GLN A 95 -9.85 -18.79 1.85
N GLY A 96 -9.41 -18.50 3.08
CA GLY A 96 -9.01 -17.15 3.50
C GLY A 96 -7.90 -16.52 2.64
N SER A 97 -7.05 -17.33 1.98
CA SER A 97 -6.04 -16.81 1.03
C SER A 97 -6.67 -16.13 -0.18
N GLN A 98 -7.91 -16.47 -0.53
CA GLN A 98 -8.56 -15.96 -1.73
C GLN A 98 -9.30 -14.63 -1.51
N LEU A 99 -9.23 -14.06 -0.30
CA LEU A 99 -9.98 -12.86 0.10
C LEU A 99 -9.82 -11.71 -0.90
N PHE A 100 -8.58 -11.41 -1.27
CA PHE A 100 -8.29 -10.32 -2.19
C PHE A 100 -8.28 -10.77 -3.64
N SER A 101 -7.78 -11.98 -3.93
CA SER A 101 -7.69 -12.49 -5.30
C SER A 101 -9.05 -12.61 -5.97
N ARG A 102 -10.10 -13.03 -5.24
CA ARG A 102 -11.48 -13.09 -5.76
C ARG A 102 -12.01 -11.73 -6.14
N GLN A 103 -11.79 -10.73 -5.30
CA GLN A 103 -12.19 -9.35 -5.58
C GLN A 103 -11.41 -8.79 -6.79
N LEU A 104 -10.10 -9.03 -6.87
CA LEU A 104 -9.28 -8.60 -8.00
C LEU A 104 -9.75 -9.22 -9.32
N ARG A 105 -10.03 -10.53 -9.38
CA ARG A 105 -10.55 -11.17 -10.61
C ARG A 105 -11.88 -10.60 -11.08
N ALA A 106 -12.71 -10.13 -10.16
CA ALA A 106 -14.01 -9.55 -10.49
C ALA A 106 -13.91 -8.08 -10.90
N LEU A 107 -12.95 -7.35 -10.34
CA LEU A 107 -12.93 -5.89 -10.42
C LEU A 107 -11.81 -5.35 -11.29
N ALA A 108 -10.61 -5.94 -11.28
CA ALA A 108 -9.39 -5.37 -11.86
C ALA A 108 -9.18 -5.71 -13.35
N GLY A 109 -8.42 -4.87 -14.03
CA GLY A 109 -7.96 -5.00 -15.42
C GLY A 109 -6.49 -4.62 -15.59
N ASP A 110 -5.98 -4.74 -16.81
CA ASP A 110 -4.55 -4.58 -17.13
C ASP A 110 -3.99 -3.15 -16.97
N GLN A 111 -4.85 -2.14 -16.90
CA GLN A 111 -4.45 -0.76 -16.61
C GLN A 111 -4.37 -0.46 -15.11
N ASP A 112 -4.82 -1.38 -14.24
CA ASP A 112 -4.91 -1.13 -12.81
C ASP A 112 -3.58 -1.40 -12.10
N THR A 113 -3.40 -0.77 -10.92
CA THR A 113 -2.28 -1.03 -10.02
C THR A 113 -2.78 -1.66 -8.73
N VAL A 114 -2.10 -2.70 -8.25
CA VAL A 114 -2.38 -3.36 -6.97
C VAL A 114 -1.24 -3.08 -6.01
N LEU A 115 -1.53 -2.35 -4.93
CA LEU A 115 -0.59 -2.01 -3.87
C LEU A 115 -0.89 -2.83 -2.61
N LEU A 116 0.06 -3.69 -2.24
CA LEU A 116 0.03 -4.44 -0.99
C LEU A 116 0.85 -3.73 0.10
N LEU A 117 0.24 -3.56 1.27
CA LEU A 117 0.92 -3.15 2.50
C LEU A 117 1.10 -4.35 3.42
N ALA A 118 2.33 -4.60 3.86
CA ALA A 118 2.66 -5.72 4.73
C ALA A 118 3.68 -5.35 5.81
N GLY A 119 3.81 -6.20 6.82
CA GLY A 119 4.84 -6.07 7.85
C GLY A 119 6.11 -6.85 7.49
N THR A 120 6.68 -7.54 8.48
CA THR A 120 7.78 -8.50 8.29
C THR A 120 7.35 -9.81 7.63
N PHE A 121 6.04 -10.02 7.48
CA PHE A 121 5.50 -11.20 6.82
C PHE A 121 4.39 -10.82 5.84
N VAL A 122 4.53 -11.29 4.60
CA VAL A 122 3.48 -11.21 3.59
C VAL A 122 2.59 -12.46 3.68
N CYS A 123 1.37 -12.28 4.18
CA CYS A 123 0.41 -13.37 4.37
C CYS A 123 0.01 -14.05 3.05
N SER A 124 -0.52 -15.27 3.14
CA SER A 124 -0.97 -16.05 1.98
C SER A 124 -1.97 -15.28 1.11
N ALA A 125 -2.89 -14.54 1.74
CA ALA A 125 -3.85 -13.71 1.02
C ALA A 125 -3.20 -12.59 0.21
N GLY A 126 -2.18 -11.92 0.78
CA GLY A 126 -1.42 -10.90 0.07
C GLY A 126 -0.59 -11.47 -1.08
N ARG A 127 0.04 -12.63 -0.88
CA ARG A 127 0.80 -13.33 -1.94
C ARG A 127 -0.11 -13.75 -3.09
N GLU A 128 -1.26 -14.34 -2.78
CA GLU A 128 -2.23 -14.74 -3.79
C GLU A 128 -2.79 -13.53 -4.56
N ALA A 129 -2.97 -12.40 -3.88
CA ALA A 129 -3.39 -11.14 -4.51
C ALA A 129 -2.37 -10.64 -5.54
N LEU A 130 -1.08 -10.58 -5.18
CA LEU A 130 -0.02 -10.16 -6.08
C LEU A 130 0.13 -11.11 -7.27
N ALA A 131 0.06 -12.42 -7.04
CA ALA A 131 0.08 -13.41 -8.11
C ALA A 131 -1.10 -13.22 -9.08
N THR A 132 -2.29 -12.98 -8.54
CA THR A 132 -3.52 -12.75 -9.33
C THR A 132 -3.46 -11.44 -10.11
N ALA A 133 -2.98 -10.37 -9.48
CA ALA A 133 -2.78 -9.06 -10.13
C ALA A 133 -1.88 -9.20 -11.36
N ARG A 134 -0.75 -9.91 -11.22
CA ARG A 134 0.16 -10.20 -12.33
C ARG A 134 -0.51 -11.01 -13.44
N GLN A 135 -1.31 -12.03 -13.10
CA GLN A 135 -2.04 -12.82 -14.09
C GLN A 135 -3.06 -12.00 -14.89
N ILE A 136 -3.68 -11.00 -14.27
CA ILE A 136 -4.61 -10.07 -14.91
C ILE A 136 -3.85 -9.07 -15.81
N GLY A 137 -2.57 -8.85 -15.56
CA GLY A 137 -1.76 -7.83 -16.22
C GLY A 137 -1.71 -6.51 -15.46
N CYS A 138 -2.23 -6.46 -14.23
CA CYS A 138 -2.11 -5.28 -13.38
C CYS A 138 -0.64 -5.03 -13.01
N ARG A 139 -0.29 -3.76 -12.81
CA ARG A 139 0.97 -3.40 -12.16
C ARG A 139 0.97 -3.83 -10.70
N THR A 140 2.07 -4.42 -10.24
CA THR A 140 2.20 -4.90 -8.85
C THR A 140 3.11 -4.00 -8.02
N ALA A 141 2.65 -3.64 -6.81
CA ALA A 141 3.38 -2.80 -5.88
C ALA A 141 3.35 -3.36 -4.45
N LEU A 142 4.44 -3.18 -3.69
CA LEU A 142 4.57 -3.65 -2.31
C LEU A 142 5.32 -2.62 -1.45
N ILE A 143 4.76 -2.35 -0.26
CA ILE A 143 5.46 -1.67 0.83
C ILE A 143 5.50 -2.61 2.03
N CYS A 144 6.70 -2.98 2.48
CA CYS A 144 6.90 -3.91 3.60
C CYS A 144 8.18 -3.62 4.38
N ALA A 145 8.44 -4.41 5.43
CA ALA A 145 9.74 -4.35 6.11
C ALA A 145 10.87 -4.85 5.19
N GLU A 146 12.08 -4.33 5.38
CA GLU A 146 13.28 -4.72 4.63
C GLU A 146 13.62 -6.21 4.78
N HIS A 147 13.44 -6.76 5.98
CA HIS A 147 13.70 -8.18 6.25
C HIS A 147 12.48 -9.08 6.00
N ALA A 148 11.43 -8.56 5.35
CA ALA A 148 10.28 -9.37 5.02
C ALA A 148 10.62 -10.42 3.95
N GLU A 149 9.97 -11.57 4.00
CA GLU A 149 10.07 -12.54 2.92
C GLU A 149 9.28 -12.01 1.71
N ILE A 150 10.01 -11.43 0.75
CA ILE A 150 9.42 -10.81 -0.43
C ILE A 150 8.90 -11.90 -1.37
N PRO A 151 7.68 -11.76 -1.93
CA PRO A 151 7.13 -12.72 -2.89
C PRO A 151 7.98 -12.81 -4.17
N ASP A 152 8.11 -14.04 -4.70
CA ASP A 152 8.65 -14.32 -6.03
C ASP A 152 7.47 -14.63 -6.99
N PRO A 153 7.36 -13.99 -8.17
CA PRO A 153 8.19 -12.89 -8.67
C PRO A 153 8.05 -11.58 -7.89
N LEU A 154 9.13 -10.79 -7.93
CA LEU A 154 9.21 -9.47 -7.31
C LEU A 154 8.12 -8.53 -7.84
N PRO A 155 7.46 -7.73 -6.98
CA PRO A 155 6.61 -6.63 -7.42
C PRO A 155 7.41 -5.61 -8.24
N GLU A 156 6.77 -4.98 -9.22
CA GLU A 156 7.41 -3.95 -10.06
C GLU A 156 7.81 -2.71 -9.27
N LEU A 157 6.99 -2.34 -8.29
CA LEU A 157 7.25 -1.23 -7.38
C LEU A 157 7.45 -1.79 -5.98
N LEU A 158 8.58 -1.48 -5.36
CA LEU A 158 8.94 -2.00 -4.04
C LEU A 158 9.54 -0.90 -3.15
N LEU A 159 8.97 -0.73 -1.96
CA LEU A 159 9.54 0.11 -0.90
C LEU A 159 9.76 -0.73 0.35
N LEU A 160 11.03 -0.83 0.78
CA LEU A 160 11.47 -1.63 1.92
C LEU A 160 11.78 -0.72 3.10
N LEU A 161 10.97 -0.78 4.16
CA LEU A 161 11.15 0.03 5.37
C LEU A 161 12.18 -0.64 6.31
N PRO A 162 13.23 0.07 6.78
CA PRO A 162 14.34 -0.50 7.55
C PRO A 162 13.98 -0.65 9.04
N THR A 163 12.86 -1.31 9.32
CA THR A 163 12.39 -1.53 10.69
C THR A 163 11.49 -2.76 10.77
N ASP A 164 11.66 -3.54 11.82
CA ASP A 164 10.75 -4.65 12.15
C ASP A 164 9.78 -4.28 13.28
N HIS A 165 9.87 -3.04 13.79
CA HIS A 165 9.01 -2.56 14.87
C HIS A 165 7.64 -2.17 14.30
N LEU A 166 6.62 -2.98 14.56
CA LEU A 166 5.29 -2.86 13.95
C LEU A 166 4.70 -1.43 13.99
N PRO A 167 4.68 -0.69 15.11
CA PRO A 167 4.23 0.71 15.12
C PRO A 167 4.98 1.62 14.12
N ARG A 168 6.30 1.44 14.00
CA ARG A 168 7.14 2.24 13.10
C ARG A 168 6.91 1.85 11.64
N LEU A 169 6.70 0.56 11.35
CA LEU A 169 6.26 0.09 10.04
C LEU A 169 4.92 0.70 9.64
N LEU A 170 3.94 0.71 10.55
CA LEU A 170 2.62 1.30 10.29
C LEU A 170 2.71 2.80 10.00
N GLU A 171 3.48 3.54 10.79
CA GLU A 171 3.72 4.96 10.59
C GLU A 171 4.46 5.25 9.28
N GLY A 172 5.45 4.43 8.93
CA GLY A 172 6.17 4.52 7.66
C GLY A 172 5.27 4.24 6.46
N CYS A 173 4.47 3.18 6.49
CA CYS A 173 3.49 2.87 5.43
C CYS A 173 2.46 4.00 5.26
N LEU A 174 1.97 4.56 6.36
CA LEU A 174 1.04 5.68 6.33
C LEU A 174 1.68 6.93 5.75
N PHE A 175 2.90 7.27 6.20
CA PHE A 175 3.65 8.41 5.69
C PHE A 175 3.94 8.27 4.18
N ALA A 176 4.43 7.10 3.75
CA ALA A 176 4.67 6.81 2.34
C ALA A 176 3.39 6.98 1.51
N GLY A 177 2.28 6.39 1.96
CA GLY A 177 0.99 6.53 1.28
C GLY A 177 0.47 7.97 1.21
N HIS A 178 0.62 8.74 2.30
CA HIS A 178 0.28 10.16 2.31
C HIS A 178 1.11 10.94 1.29
N LEU A 179 2.43 10.71 1.28
CA LEU A 179 3.35 11.37 0.37
C LEU A 179 3.04 11.02 -1.10
N LEU A 180 2.79 9.75 -1.40
CA LEU A 180 2.40 9.31 -2.74
C LEU A 180 1.10 9.97 -3.20
N CYS A 181 0.08 10.07 -2.32
CA CYS A 181 -1.16 10.75 -2.65
C CYS A 181 -0.93 12.23 -2.94
N SER A 182 -0.11 12.91 -2.13
CA SER A 182 0.25 14.32 -2.35
C SER A 182 1.04 14.53 -3.65
N MET A 183 2.00 13.66 -3.96
CA MET A 183 2.78 13.72 -5.20
C MET A 183 1.92 13.49 -6.43
N VAL A 184 1.04 12.47 -6.40
CA VAL A 184 0.11 12.17 -7.48
C VAL A 184 -0.91 13.31 -7.67
N GLU A 185 -1.44 13.89 -6.59
CA GLU A 185 -2.30 15.09 -6.69
C GLU A 185 -1.55 16.25 -7.36
N GLY A 186 -0.30 16.49 -6.96
CA GLY A 186 0.54 17.53 -7.54
C GLY A 186 0.83 17.30 -9.02
N GLU A 187 1.12 16.07 -9.45
CA GLU A 187 1.38 15.77 -10.86
C GLU A 187 0.12 15.85 -11.73
N LEU A 188 -1.04 15.39 -11.23
CA LEU A 188 -2.27 15.33 -12.03
C LEU A 188 -3.03 16.66 -12.10
N PHE A 189 -3.02 17.43 -11.02
CA PHE A 189 -3.88 18.61 -10.87
C PHE A 189 -3.12 19.89 -10.59
N GLY A 190 -1.89 19.78 -10.09
CA GLY A 190 -0.96 20.88 -10.02
C GLY A 190 -1.30 21.96 -8.99
N ILE A 191 -0.25 22.66 -8.64
CA ILE A 191 -0.17 24.06 -9.04
C ILE A 191 0.96 24.14 -10.06
#